data_AF-A0A351ITI2-F1
#
_entry.id   AF-A0A351ITI2-F1
#
_cell.length_a   1.000
_cell.length_b   1.000
_cell.length_c   1.000
_cell.angle_alpha   90.00
_cell.angle_beta   90.00
_cell.angle_gamma   90.00
#
_symmetry.space_group_name_H-M   'P 1'
#
loop_
_entity.id
_entity.type
_entity.pdbx_description
1 polymer ?
#
loop_
_entity_poly.entity_id
_entity_poly.type
_entity_poly.pdbx_seq_one_letter_code
_entity_poly.pdbx_strand_id
1 'polypeptide(L)'
;PQEVITKDNVTVTVDAVIYYEPTDPQRLIYNVANFLMAITKLAQTNLRNVIGDMTLDSALTSRDNVNVTMRQVLDDATDKWGVRVVRVEIQRIDPPADVMHAMHEQMKAERTRRAVVLEAEGSREAAITRAEGERQAVILNAEAIRQKAILEAE
;
A
#
# COMPACT_ATOMS: atom_id res chain seq x y z
N PRO A 1 -13.89 16.78 5.06
CA PRO A 1 -13.47 16.64 3.66
C PRO A 1 -12.69 17.84 3.15
N GLN A 2 -11.52 17.60 2.59
CA GLN A 2 -10.68 18.60 1.94
C GLN A 2 -10.47 18.19 0.48
N GLU A 3 -10.78 19.10 -0.44
CA GLU A 3 -10.41 18.94 -1.85
C GLU A 3 -8.93 19.29 -2.04
N VAL A 4 -8.21 18.41 -2.73
CA VAL A 4 -6.78 18.55 -3.04
C VAL A 4 -6.56 18.13 -4.49
N ILE A 5 -5.62 18.77 -5.17
CA ILE A 5 -5.17 18.36 -6.51
C ILE A 5 -3.85 17.62 -6.32
N THR A 6 -3.79 16.38 -6.81
CA THR A 6 -2.57 15.55 -6.79
C THR A 6 -1.55 16.04 -7.83
N LYS A 7 -0.33 15.51 -7.75
CA LYS A 7 0.78 15.85 -8.66
C LYS A 7 0.48 15.59 -10.14
N ASP A 8 -0.35 14.57 -10.41
CA ASP A 8 -0.85 14.19 -11.73
C ASP A 8 -2.14 14.92 -12.14
N ASN A 9 -2.45 16.02 -11.45
CA ASN A 9 -3.54 16.94 -11.77
C ASN A 9 -4.94 16.29 -11.66
N VAL A 10 -5.11 15.39 -10.69
CA VAL A 10 -6.42 14.83 -10.33
C VAL A 10 -6.95 15.49 -9.06
N THR A 11 -8.17 16.02 -9.13
CA THR A 11 -8.87 16.56 -7.96
C THR A 11 -9.45 15.42 -7.11
N VAL A 12 -8.99 15.27 -5.88
CA VAL A 12 -9.46 14.26 -4.93
C VAL A 12 -10.07 14.89 -3.68
N THR A 13 -11.07 14.22 -3.10
CA THR A 13 -11.57 14.56 -1.77
C THR A 13 -10.92 13.65 -0.73
N VAL A 14 -10.29 14.25 0.28
CA VAL A 14 -9.59 13.52 1.35
C VAL A 14 -10.27 13.78 2.69
N ASP A 15 -10.49 12.71 3.44
CA ASP A 15 -10.96 12.72 4.82
C ASP A 15 -9.95 12.05 5.73
N ALA A 16 -9.70 12.67 6.88
CA ALA A 16 -8.81 12.15 7.90
C ALA A 16 -9.38 12.37 9.31
N VAL A 17 -9.02 11.48 10.23
CA VAL A 17 -9.36 11.54 11.65
C VAL A 17 -8.08 11.70 12.45
N ILE A 18 -8.12 12.59 13.45
CA ILE A 18 -6.98 12.91 14.30
C ILE A 18 -7.33 12.47 15.73
N TYR A 19 -6.49 11.61 16.29
CA TYR A 19 -6.57 11.19 17.68
C TYR A 19 -5.49 11.94 18.46
N TYR A 20 -5.90 12.67 19.48
CA TYR A 20 -5.01 13.50 20.28
C TYR A 20 -5.37 13.38 21.76
N GLU A 21 -4.39 13.71 22.61
CA GLU A 21 -4.56 13.74 24.06
C GLU A 21 -4.04 15.07 24.64
N PRO A 22 -4.80 15.74 25.51
CA PRO A 22 -4.29 16.89 26.25
C PRO A 22 -3.20 16.45 27.23
N THR A 23 -2.00 17.01 27.10
CA THR A 23 -0.87 16.78 28.01
C THR A 23 -0.72 17.91 29.02
N ASP A 24 -1.03 19.14 28.64
CA ASP A 24 -1.03 20.33 29.49
C ASP A 24 -2.32 21.15 29.28
N PRO A 25 -3.33 20.98 30.15
CA PRO A 25 -4.60 21.69 30.04
C PRO A 25 -4.47 23.21 30.15
N GLN A 26 -3.46 23.72 30.86
CA GLN A 26 -3.26 25.17 30.97
C GLN A 26 -2.80 25.73 29.63
N ARG A 27 -1.81 25.12 29.00
CA ARG A 27 -1.37 25.53 27.65
C ARG A 27 -2.48 25.40 26.62
N LEU A 28 -3.30 24.36 26.71
CA LEU A 28 -4.42 24.16 25.78
C LEU A 28 -5.45 25.29 25.87
N ILE A 29 -5.71 25.83 27.06
CA ILE A 29 -6.67 26.91 27.26
C ILE A 29 -6.08 28.28 26.91
N TYR A 30 -4.80 28.53 27.26
CA TYR A 30 -4.21 29.86 27.15
C TYR A 30 -3.42 30.11 25.85
N ASN A 31 -2.83 29.08 25.24
CA ASN A 31 -1.95 29.25 24.08
C ASN A 31 -2.68 29.16 22.74
N VAL A 32 -3.96 28.77 22.74
CA VAL A 32 -4.78 28.67 21.52
C VAL A 32 -6.23 29.02 21.81
N ALA A 33 -6.80 29.96 21.05
CA ALA A 33 -8.17 30.42 21.29
C ALA A 33 -9.24 29.34 20.99
N ASN A 34 -9.05 28.58 19.92
CA ASN A 34 -9.91 27.45 19.56
C ASN A 34 -9.04 26.33 18.98
N PHE A 35 -8.66 25.39 19.85
CA PHE A 35 -7.80 24.27 19.49
C PHE A 35 -8.35 23.44 18.33
N LEU A 36 -9.64 23.06 18.39
CA LEU A 36 -10.27 22.23 17.36
C LEU A 36 -10.18 22.91 15.99
N MET A 37 -10.51 24.19 15.90
CA MET A 37 -10.37 24.93 14.64
C MET A 37 -8.91 25.02 14.18
N ALA A 38 -7.97 25.26 15.10
CA ALA A 38 -6.56 25.40 14.77
C ALA A 38 -5.97 24.08 14.24
N ILE A 39 -6.19 22.96 14.92
CA ILE A 39 -5.69 21.65 14.49
C ILE A 39 -6.34 21.20 13.18
N THR A 40 -7.64 21.46 12.97
CA THR A 40 -8.30 21.15 11.70
C THR A 40 -7.68 21.92 10.53
N LYS A 41 -7.44 23.23 10.68
CA LYS A 41 -6.81 24.04 9.63
C LYS A 41 -5.38 23.61 9.34
N LEU A 42 -4.62 23.29 10.40
CA LEU A 42 -3.25 22.82 10.28
C LEU A 42 -3.20 21.46 9.57
N ALA A 43 -4.11 20.55 9.91
CA ALA A 43 -4.26 19.27 9.22
C ALA A 43 -4.68 19.43 7.76
N GLN A 44 -5.64 20.29 7.44
CA GLN A 44 -6.05 20.57 6.05
C GLN A 44 -4.90 21.11 5.21
N THR A 45 -4.07 21.98 5.78
CA THR A 45 -2.94 22.59 5.08
C THR A 45 -1.86 21.54 4.79
N ASN A 46 -1.53 20.72 5.79
CA ASN A 46 -0.54 19.66 5.61
C ASN A 46 -1.03 18.52 4.73
N LEU A 47 -2.31 18.13 4.82
CA LEU A 47 -2.91 17.16 3.90
C LEU A 47 -2.82 17.65 2.45
N ARG A 48 -3.09 18.93 2.21
CA ARG A 48 -2.98 19.51 0.86
C ARG A 48 -1.55 19.42 0.33
N ASN A 49 -0.55 19.72 1.16
CA ASN A 49 0.85 19.65 0.75
C ASN A 49 1.28 18.20 0.46
N VAL A 50 1.03 17.29 1.41
CA VAL A 50 1.47 15.89 1.27
C VAL A 50 0.78 15.21 0.09
N ILE A 51 -0.53 15.37 -0.06
CA ILE A 51 -1.26 14.77 -1.19
C ILE A 51 -0.95 15.48 -2.51
N GLY A 52 -0.70 16.79 -2.49
CA GLY A 52 -0.30 17.55 -3.67
C GLY A 52 1.04 17.13 -4.26
N ASP A 53 1.97 16.66 -3.43
CA ASP A 53 3.27 16.16 -3.87
C ASP A 53 3.24 14.69 -4.34
N MET A 54 2.11 14.01 -4.18
CA MET A 54 1.91 12.60 -4.52
C MET A 54 1.05 12.44 -5.79
N THR A 55 1.27 11.36 -6.54
CA THR A 55 0.32 10.93 -7.59
C THR A 55 -0.90 10.28 -6.95
N LEU A 56 -2.02 10.21 -7.68
CA LEU A 56 -3.24 9.56 -7.21
C LEU A 56 -2.99 8.12 -6.73
N ASP A 57 -2.26 7.34 -7.52
CA ASP A 57 -1.93 5.95 -7.19
C ASP A 57 -1.08 5.85 -5.91
N SER A 58 -0.11 6.74 -5.74
CA SER A 58 0.72 6.80 -4.53
C SER A 58 -0.11 7.17 -3.30
N ALA A 59 -1.03 8.13 -3.44
CA ALA A 59 -1.91 8.55 -2.36
C ALA A 59 -2.85 7.40 -1.91
N LEU A 60 -3.32 6.58 -2.85
CA LEU A 60 -4.19 5.43 -2.57
C LEU A 60 -3.43 4.25 -1.94
N THR A 61 -2.20 3.99 -2.39
CA THR A 61 -1.39 2.84 -1.95
C THR A 61 -0.57 3.12 -0.70
N SER A 62 -0.05 4.34 -0.52
CA SER A 62 0.89 4.70 0.53
C SER A 62 0.25 5.46 1.70
N ARG A 63 -0.94 5.01 2.14
CA ARG A 63 -1.69 5.67 3.24
C ARG A 63 -0.89 5.72 4.54
N ASP A 64 -0.11 4.70 4.84
CA ASP A 64 0.71 4.64 6.06
C ASP A 64 1.78 5.75 6.09
N ASN A 65 2.40 6.03 4.94
CA ASN A 65 3.38 7.12 4.84
C ASN A 65 2.74 8.47 5.09
N VAL A 66 1.53 8.70 4.57
CA VAL A 66 0.80 9.94 4.82
C VAL A 66 0.39 10.03 6.29
N ASN A 67 -0.11 8.94 6.89
CA ASN A 67 -0.49 8.88 8.30
C ASN A 67 0.70 9.24 9.22
N VAL A 68 1.88 8.68 8.96
CA VAL A 68 3.11 8.94 9.73
C VAL A 68 3.56 10.39 9.58
N THR A 69 3.64 10.88 8.34
CA THR A 69 4.07 12.26 8.04
C THR A 69 3.13 13.26 8.69
N MET A 70 1.81 13.06 8.54
CA MET A 70 0.80 13.92 9.16
C MET A 70 0.90 13.87 10.68
N ARG A 71 1.04 12.70 11.29
CA ARG A 71 1.19 12.58 12.75
C ARG A 71 2.38 13.40 13.25
N GLN A 72 3.55 13.26 12.62
CA GLN A 72 4.77 13.99 13.02
C GLN A 72 4.56 15.51 12.94
N VAL A 73 4.08 16.01 11.80
CA VAL A 73 3.90 17.45 11.60
C VAL A 73 2.85 18.04 12.53
N LEU A 74 1.75 17.32 12.77
CA LEU A 74 0.72 17.76 13.71
C LEU A 74 1.23 17.75 15.15
N ASP A 75 1.90 16.69 15.58
CA ASP A 75 2.42 16.52 16.94
C ASP A 75 3.40 17.65 17.31
N ASP A 76 4.37 17.92 16.43
CA ASP A 76 5.36 18.99 16.61
C ASP A 76 4.71 20.38 16.73
N ALA A 77 3.62 20.60 15.99
CA ALA A 77 2.89 21.87 16.02
C ALA A 77 2.00 22.00 17.27
N THR A 78 1.35 20.91 17.69
CA THR A 78 0.38 20.93 18.80
C THR A 78 1.02 20.82 20.17
N ASP A 79 2.28 20.39 20.27
CA ASP A 79 3.02 20.33 21.54
C ASP A 79 3.08 21.69 22.25
N LYS A 80 3.23 22.78 21.47
CA LYS A 80 3.19 24.16 21.98
C LYS A 80 1.86 24.54 22.62
N TRP A 81 0.78 23.85 22.24
CA TRP A 81 -0.56 24.01 22.78
C TRP A 81 -0.86 23.01 23.90
N GLY A 82 0.12 22.20 24.34
CA GLY A 82 -0.10 21.20 25.39
C GLY A 82 -0.95 20.02 24.94
N VAL A 83 -0.84 19.63 23.66
CA VAL A 83 -1.55 18.48 23.11
C VAL A 83 -0.59 17.61 22.31
N ARG A 84 -0.65 16.30 22.57
CA ARG A 84 0.09 15.27 21.83
C ARG A 84 -0.83 14.58 20.84
N VAL A 85 -0.36 14.41 19.60
CA VAL A 85 -1.08 13.69 18.54
C VAL A 85 -0.67 12.23 18.55
N VAL A 86 -1.59 11.38 18.99
CA VAL A 86 -1.37 9.93 19.11
C VAL A 86 -1.36 9.28 17.74
N ARG A 87 -2.33 9.64 16.89
CA ARG A 87 -2.53 8.98 15.60
C ARG A 87 -3.28 9.89 14.62
N VAL A 88 -2.93 9.78 13.35
CA VAL A 88 -3.70 10.31 12.23
C VAL A 88 -4.07 9.15 11.33
N GLU A 89 -5.34 9.07 10.93
CA GLU A 89 -5.82 8.05 10.00
C GLU A 89 -6.54 8.72 8.83
N ILE A 90 -6.09 8.46 7.62
CA ILE A 90 -6.88 8.74 6.42
C ILE A 90 -8.09 7.80 6.40
N GLN A 91 -9.28 8.38 6.46
CA GLN A 91 -10.53 7.64 6.36
C GLN A 91 -10.84 7.28 4.90
N ARG A 92 -10.69 8.25 3.98
CA ARG A 92 -11.10 8.11 2.57
C ARG A 92 -10.24 9.01 1.68
N ILE A 93 -10.03 8.56 0.45
CA ILE A 93 -9.51 9.35 -0.67
C ILE A 93 -10.40 9.01 -1.84
N ASP A 94 -11.25 9.96 -2.22
CA ASP A 94 -12.28 9.79 -3.23
C ASP A 94 -11.91 10.61 -4.48
N PRO A 95 -11.41 9.96 -5.54
CA PRO A 95 -11.22 10.61 -6.83
C PRO A 95 -12.56 10.80 -7.57
N PRO A 96 -12.58 11.58 -8.65
CA PRO A 96 -13.75 11.77 -9.50
C PRO A 96 -14.20 10.42 -10.11
N ALA A 97 -15.50 10.26 -10.34
CA ALA A 97 -16.08 8.97 -10.75
C ALA A 97 -15.54 8.47 -12.10
N ASP A 98 -15.26 9.38 -13.04
CA ASP A 98 -14.66 9.10 -14.34
C ASP A 98 -13.23 8.56 -14.21
N VAL A 99 -12.39 9.20 -13.38
CA VAL A 99 -11.03 8.74 -13.11
C VAL A 99 -11.04 7.39 -12.41
N MET A 100 -11.91 7.23 -11.41
CA MET A 100 -12.06 5.98 -10.68
C MET A 100 -12.45 4.81 -11.61
N HIS A 101 -13.40 5.06 -12.51
CA HIS A 101 -13.84 4.06 -13.49
C HIS A 101 -12.73 3.70 -14.49
N ALA A 102 -11.98 4.69 -14.98
CA ALA A 102 -10.84 4.46 -15.87
C ALA A 102 -9.74 3.63 -15.19
N MET A 103 -9.43 3.94 -13.92
CA MET A 103 -8.46 3.18 -13.13
C MET A 103 -8.90 1.73 -12.88
N HIS A 104 -10.18 1.50 -12.59
CA HIS A 104 -10.72 0.15 -12.42
C HIS A 104 -10.57 -0.70 -13.68
N GLU A 105 -10.91 -0.14 -14.85
CA GLU A 105 -10.74 -0.84 -16.13
C GLU A 105 -9.26 -1.11 -16.43
N GLN A 106 -8.37 -0.13 -16.20
CA GLN A 106 -6.93 -0.30 -16.37
C GLN A 106 -6.36 -1.38 -15.44
N MET A 107 -6.72 -1.36 -14.15
CA MET A 107 -6.28 -2.36 -13.18
C MET A 107 -6.80 -3.75 -13.52
N LYS A 108 -8.03 -3.87 -14.00
CA LYS A 108 -8.61 -5.14 -14.44
C LYS A 108 -7.85 -5.70 -15.65
N ALA A 109 -7.54 -4.85 -16.63
CA ALA A 109 -6.74 -5.23 -17.79
C ALA A 109 -5.33 -5.69 -17.39
N GLU A 110 -4.65 -4.93 -16.54
CA GLU A 110 -3.30 -5.27 -16.05
C GLU A 110 -3.30 -6.56 -15.22
N ARG A 111 -4.28 -6.76 -14.34
CA ARG A 111 -4.44 -8.02 -13.58
C ARG A 111 -4.68 -9.22 -14.50
N THR A 112 -5.52 -9.05 -15.51
CA THR A 112 -5.79 -10.10 -16.50
C THR A 112 -4.52 -10.45 -17.28
N ARG A 113 -3.78 -9.44 -17.74
CA ARG A 113 -2.50 -9.63 -18.42
C ARG A 113 -1.50 -10.39 -17.54
N ARG A 114 -1.34 -9.98 -16.27
CA ARG A 114 -0.44 -10.65 -15.32
C ARG A 114 -0.84 -12.10 -15.06
N ALA A 115 -2.14 -12.38 -14.93
CA ALA A 115 -2.65 -13.74 -14.74
C ALA A 115 -2.29 -14.64 -15.93
N VAL A 116 -2.48 -14.17 -17.16
CA VAL A 116 -2.13 -14.92 -18.38
C VAL A 116 -0.63 -15.20 -18.46
N VAL A 117 0.22 -14.22 -18.13
CA VAL A 117 1.68 -14.40 -18.12
C VAL A 117 2.08 -15.42 -17.07
N LEU A 118 1.55 -15.32 -15.85
CA LEU A 118 1.85 -16.23 -14.76
C LEU A 118 1.39 -17.67 -15.07
N GLU A 119 0.23 -17.83 -15.70
CA GLU A 119 -0.27 -19.15 -16.14
C GLU A 119 0.59 -19.76 -17.24
N ALA A 120 1.05 -18.95 -18.19
CA ALA A 120 1.96 -19.40 -19.24
C ALA A 120 3.34 -19.80 -18.67
N GLU A 121 3.87 -19.02 -17.73
CA GLU A 121 5.10 -19.33 -17.01
C GLU A 121 4.98 -20.61 -16.20
N GLY A 122 3.90 -20.77 -15.42
CA GLY A 122 3.63 -21.98 -14.64
C GLY A 122 3.45 -23.22 -15.52
N SER A 123 2.78 -23.08 -16.67
CA SER A 123 2.62 -24.18 -17.64
C SER A 123 3.97 -24.61 -18.24
N ARG A 124 4.83 -23.65 -18.55
CA ARG A 124 6.19 -23.92 -19.04
C ARG A 124 7.04 -24.62 -17.97
N GLU A 125 7.03 -24.11 -16.74
CA GLU A 125 7.80 -24.67 -15.64
C GLU A 125 7.33 -26.08 -15.26
N ALA A 126 6.01 -26.32 -15.26
CA ALA A 126 5.44 -27.64 -15.04
C ALA A 126 5.86 -28.64 -16.15
N ALA A 127 5.89 -28.21 -17.42
CA ALA A 127 6.33 -29.05 -18.52
C ALA A 127 7.82 -29.43 -18.41
N ILE A 128 8.67 -28.48 -18.02
CA ILE A 128 10.10 -28.71 -17.79
C ILE A 128 10.31 -29.70 -16.63
N THR A 129 9.67 -29.44 -15.49
CA THR A 129 9.78 -30.27 -14.28
C THR A 129 9.34 -31.70 -14.56
N ARG A 130 8.26 -31.88 -15.35
CA ARG A 130 7.79 -33.21 -15.75
C ARG A 130 8.80 -33.93 -16.65
N ALA A 131 9.35 -33.26 -17.66
CA ALA A 131 10.34 -33.84 -18.56
C ALA A 131 11.64 -34.23 -17.81
N GLU A 132 12.07 -33.42 -16.85
CA GLU A 132 13.20 -33.73 -15.97
C GLU A 132 12.92 -34.95 -15.09
N GLY A 133 11.73 -35.02 -14.48
CA GLY A 133 11.29 -36.16 -13.69
C GLY A 133 11.24 -37.47 -14.50
N GLU A 134 10.70 -37.43 -15.72
CA GLU A 134 10.66 -38.57 -16.64
C GLU A 134 12.06 -39.04 -17.03
N ARG A 135 12.95 -38.11 -17.38
CA ARG A 135 14.36 -38.41 -17.69
C ARG A 135 15.03 -39.11 -16.51
N GLN A 136 14.84 -38.57 -15.29
CA GLN A 136 15.44 -39.13 -14.08
C GLN A 136 14.89 -40.54 -13.79
N ALA A 137 13.58 -40.75 -13.96
CA ALA A 137 12.95 -42.06 -13.77
C ALA A 137 13.50 -43.11 -14.74
N VAL A 138 13.72 -42.75 -16.02
CA VAL A 138 14.31 -43.65 -17.01
C VAL A 138 15.73 -44.06 -16.63
N ILE A 139 16.56 -43.10 -16.17
CA ILE A 139 17.93 -43.38 -15.73
C ILE A 139 17.93 -44.32 -14.52
N LEU A 140 17.14 -44.01 -13.49
CA LEU A 140 17.05 -44.83 -12.28
C LEU A 140 16.55 -46.25 -12.57
N ASN A 141 15.59 -46.41 -13.49
CA ASN A 141 15.13 -47.74 -13.91
C ASN A 141 16.22 -48.53 -14.64
N ALA A 142 16.98 -47.88 -15.53
CA ALA A 142 18.08 -48.54 -16.24
C ALA A 142 19.19 -48.99 -15.28
N GLU A 143 19.54 -48.15 -14.29
CA GLU A 143 20.49 -48.50 -13.22
C GLU A 143 19.97 -49.67 -12.37
N ALA A 144 18.69 -49.63 -11.97
CA ALA A 144 18.08 -50.70 -11.18
C ALA A 144 18.09 -52.05 -11.92
N ILE A 145 17.77 -52.07 -13.22
CA ILE A 145 17.83 -53.29 -14.05
C ILE A 145 19.27 -53.83 -14.11
N ARG A 146 20.24 -52.94 -14.37
CA ARG A 146 21.65 -53.32 -14.44
C ARG A 146 22.13 -53.92 -13.12
N GLN A 147 21.75 -53.30 -12.00
CA GLN A 147 22.12 -53.78 -10.67
C GLN A 147 21.47 -55.12 -10.33
N LYS A 148 20.20 -55.30 -10.69
CA LYS A 148 19.50 -56.58 -10.51
C LYS A 148 20.16 -57.72 -11.30
N ALA A 149 20.54 -57.47 -12.55
CA ALA A 149 21.21 -58.47 -13.38
C ALA A 149 22.58 -58.88 -12.83
N ILE A 150 23.30 -57.96 -12.18
CA ILE A 150 24.56 -58.27 -11.49
C ILE A 150 24.31 -59.20 -10.29
N LEU A 151 23.30 -58.88 -9.47
CA LEU A 151 22.96 -59.67 -8.28
C LEU A 151 22.42 -61.08 -8.59
N GLU A 152 21.76 -61.28 -9.73
CA GLU A 152 21.26 -62.60 -10.16
C GLU A 152 22.36 -63.51 -10.74
N ALA A 153 23.53 -62.94 -11.10
CA ALA A 153 24.65 -63.69 -11.69
C ALA A 153 25.70 -64.14 -10.66
N GLU A 154 25.62 -63.66 -9.42
CA GLU A 154 26.40 -64.14 -8.26
C GLU A 154 25.72 -65.35 -7.59
#